data_AF-A0AAQ3NJ61-F1
#
_entry.id   AF-A0AAQ3NJ61-F1
#
_cell.length_a   1.000
_cell.length_b   1.000
_cell.length_c   1.000
_cell.angle_alpha   90.00
_cell.angle_beta   90.00
_cell.angle_gamma   90.00
#
_symmetry.space_group_name_H-M   'P 1'
#
loop_
_entity.id
_entity.type
_entity.pdbx_description
1 polymer ?
#
loop_
_entity_poly.entity_id
_entity_poly.type
_entity_poly.pdbx_seq_one_letter_code
_entity_poly.pdbx_strand_id
1 'polypeptide(L)'
;MAAVGDGFIAQDIWFRNCAGPEKHQAVALRVGADQSVINRCRVDAYQDTLYVHSNRQFYRDSYVKGTVDFIFGNAAAVFQNCTLEAQKPMEGQKNMVTAQSRTDPNQNTGISIQQCNISPSEDLRPVIKSFKTYLGRPWQNFSRTVVMQSFLDKHIDPEGWSEWDDKHKCYLETLYYGEYMNRGPGAGTGGRVNWTGYHIITSAAVANQFTVKNLIQGDVWLKNSGVNYIEGL
;
A
#
# COMPACT_ATOMS: atom_id res chain seq x y z
N MET A 1 2.12 -15.20 -10.10
CA MET A 1 3.50 -15.65 -9.82
C MET A 1 3.74 -15.63 -8.31
N ALA A 2 4.58 -16.53 -7.79
CA ALA A 2 5.05 -16.48 -6.41
C ALA A 2 6.58 -16.52 -6.36
N ALA A 3 7.19 -15.60 -5.62
CA ALA A 3 8.64 -15.52 -5.44
C ALA A 3 9.00 -15.62 -3.94
N VAL A 4 9.90 -16.56 -3.60
CA VAL A 4 10.33 -16.83 -2.22
C VAL A 4 11.85 -16.97 -2.07
N GLY A 5 12.62 -16.98 -3.16
CA GLY A 5 14.08 -17.01 -3.09
C GLY A 5 14.63 -15.61 -2.79
N ASP A 6 15.48 -15.50 -1.77
CA ASP A 6 16.04 -14.22 -1.32
C ASP A 6 16.83 -13.51 -2.42
N GLY A 7 16.77 -12.18 -2.42
CA GLY A 7 17.39 -11.35 -3.46
C GLY A 7 16.66 -11.40 -4.80
N PHE A 8 15.41 -11.88 -4.85
CA PHE A 8 14.61 -11.89 -6.07
C PHE A 8 14.47 -10.47 -6.65
N ILE A 9 14.82 -10.31 -7.92
CA ILE A 9 14.63 -9.08 -8.68
C ILE A 9 13.71 -9.36 -9.87
N ALA A 10 12.63 -8.59 -9.97
CA ALA A 10 11.82 -8.50 -11.18
C ALA A 10 11.95 -7.10 -11.77
N GLN A 11 12.13 -7.03 -13.10
CA GLN A 11 12.26 -5.76 -13.78
C GLN A 11 11.63 -5.79 -15.17
N ASP A 12 11.03 -4.67 -15.59
CA ASP A 12 10.51 -4.45 -16.94
C ASP A 12 9.52 -5.55 -17.40
N ILE A 13 8.69 -6.03 -16.49
CA ILE A 13 7.75 -7.16 -16.70
C ILE A 13 6.37 -6.87 -16.12
N TRP A 14 5.34 -7.46 -16.76
CA TRP A 14 3.95 -7.36 -16.32
C TRP A 14 3.46 -8.69 -15.72
N PHE A 15 3.07 -8.67 -14.44
CA PHE A 15 2.33 -9.73 -13.77
C PHE A 15 0.84 -9.43 -13.77
N ARG A 16 0.03 -10.33 -14.34
CA ARG A 16 -1.42 -10.14 -14.44
C ARG A 16 -2.19 -11.37 -13.99
N ASN A 17 -3.29 -11.14 -13.28
CA ASN A 17 -4.33 -12.14 -13.06
C ASN A 17 -5.64 -11.67 -13.70
N CYS A 18 -6.18 -12.46 -14.63
CA CYS A 18 -7.36 -12.12 -15.44
C CYS A 18 -8.67 -12.72 -14.91
N ALA A 19 -8.71 -13.22 -13.66
CA ALA A 19 -9.90 -13.88 -13.11
C ALA A 19 -11.16 -12.99 -13.13
N GLY A 20 -10.99 -11.67 -12.98
CA GLY A 20 -12.09 -10.71 -12.90
C GLY A 20 -12.61 -10.52 -11.47
N PRO A 21 -13.41 -9.47 -11.23
CA PRO A 21 -13.84 -9.11 -9.88
C PRO A 21 -14.89 -10.07 -9.31
N GLU A 22 -15.65 -10.80 -10.16
CA GLU A 22 -16.64 -11.79 -9.67
C GLU A 22 -16.00 -13.04 -9.05
N LYS A 23 -14.67 -13.20 -9.21
CA LYS A 23 -13.91 -14.32 -8.63
C LYS A 23 -13.34 -14.01 -7.25
N HIS A 24 -13.59 -12.81 -6.72
CA HIS A 24 -13.04 -12.36 -5.44
C HIS A 24 -11.51 -12.40 -5.46
N GLN A 25 -10.86 -13.01 -4.46
CA GLN A 25 -9.40 -13.00 -4.30
C GLN A 25 -8.68 -13.65 -5.50
N ALA A 26 -7.82 -12.88 -6.17
CA ALA A 26 -7.08 -13.35 -7.34
C ALA A 26 -5.70 -12.68 -7.46
N VAL A 27 -4.72 -13.24 -6.76
CA VAL A 27 -3.35 -12.69 -6.70
C VAL A 27 -2.63 -12.74 -8.05
N ALA A 28 -2.06 -11.61 -8.47
CA ALA A 28 -1.16 -11.55 -9.63
C ALA A 28 0.30 -11.84 -9.23
N LEU A 29 0.77 -11.23 -8.15
CA LEU A 29 2.12 -11.42 -7.63
C LEU A 29 2.10 -11.62 -6.11
N ARG A 30 2.72 -12.71 -5.64
CA ARG A 30 3.03 -12.95 -4.23
C ARG A 30 4.53 -12.91 -4.02
N VAL A 31 4.99 -12.09 -3.08
CA VAL A 31 6.41 -11.98 -2.73
C VAL A 31 6.58 -12.31 -1.27
N GLY A 32 7.39 -13.32 -0.99
CA GLY A 32 7.87 -13.67 0.35
C GLY A 32 9.39 -13.79 0.42
N ALA A 33 10.10 -13.31 -0.60
CA ALA A 33 11.56 -13.26 -0.66
C ALA A 33 12.11 -12.07 0.13
N ASP A 34 13.13 -12.29 0.96
CA ASP A 34 13.83 -11.18 1.62
C ASP A 34 14.71 -10.42 0.64
N GLN A 35 14.90 -9.12 0.89
CA GLN A 35 15.71 -8.21 0.06
C GLN A 35 15.31 -8.25 -1.43
N SER A 36 14.00 -8.30 -1.68
CA SER A 36 13.46 -8.37 -3.04
C SER A 36 13.22 -6.98 -3.64
N VAL A 37 13.46 -6.87 -4.96
CA VAL A 37 13.26 -5.64 -5.74
C VAL A 37 12.27 -5.88 -6.87
N ILE A 38 11.23 -5.06 -6.92
CA ILE A 38 10.26 -5.03 -8.02
C ILE A 38 10.39 -3.65 -8.66
N ASN A 39 11.07 -3.58 -9.81
CA ASN A 39 11.47 -2.33 -10.44
C ASN A 39 10.82 -2.18 -11.82
N ARG A 40 10.16 -1.06 -12.13
CA ARG A 40 9.47 -0.85 -13.43
C ARG A 40 8.58 -2.02 -13.85
N CYS A 41 7.93 -2.65 -12.89
CA CYS A 41 7.00 -3.73 -13.15
C CYS A 41 5.57 -3.20 -13.18
N ARG A 42 4.70 -3.94 -13.86
CA ARG A 42 3.25 -3.78 -13.77
C ARG A 42 2.66 -4.95 -13.02
N VAL A 43 1.78 -4.70 -12.05
CA VAL A 43 1.02 -5.73 -11.34
C VAL A 43 -0.47 -5.39 -11.43
N ASP A 44 -1.25 -6.25 -12.07
CA ASP A 44 -2.64 -5.94 -12.47
C ASP A 44 -3.58 -7.12 -12.16
N ALA A 45 -4.55 -6.88 -11.30
CA ALA A 45 -5.68 -7.76 -11.04
C ALA A 45 -6.83 -6.95 -10.42
N TYR A 46 -7.81 -7.59 -9.79
CA TYR A 46 -8.88 -6.91 -9.06
C TYR A 46 -8.61 -6.98 -7.55
N GLN A 47 -9.30 -7.89 -6.85
CA GLN A 47 -9.12 -8.10 -5.42
C GLN A 47 -7.84 -8.89 -5.16
N ASP A 48 -7.10 -8.48 -4.13
CA ASP A 48 -5.86 -9.13 -3.66
C ASP A 48 -4.73 -9.12 -4.73
N THR A 49 -4.56 -8.03 -5.46
CA THR A 49 -3.62 -7.95 -6.61
C THR A 49 -2.17 -8.30 -6.26
N LEU A 50 -1.60 -7.62 -5.26
CA LEU A 50 -0.20 -7.75 -4.83
C LEU A 50 -0.13 -8.21 -3.38
N TYR A 51 0.33 -9.45 -3.20
CA TYR A 51 0.51 -10.02 -1.88
C TYR A 51 1.95 -9.83 -1.40
N VAL A 52 2.19 -8.74 -0.64
CA VAL A 52 3.44 -8.47 0.08
C VAL A 52 3.51 -9.33 1.35
N HIS A 53 3.66 -10.64 1.14
CA HIS A 53 3.44 -11.68 2.15
C HIS A 53 4.33 -11.50 3.39
N SER A 54 5.66 -11.43 3.21
CA SER A 54 6.64 -11.42 4.31
C SER A 54 8.00 -10.85 3.89
N ASN A 55 8.88 -10.63 4.88
CA ASN A 55 10.26 -10.16 4.70
C ASN A 55 10.38 -8.74 4.14
N ARG A 56 11.60 -8.30 3.79
CA ARG A 56 11.88 -6.93 3.33
C ARG A 56 11.76 -6.84 1.81
N GLN A 57 11.00 -5.85 1.34
CA GLN A 57 10.67 -5.71 -0.08
C GLN A 57 10.73 -4.24 -0.50
N PHE A 58 11.24 -3.99 -1.70
CA PHE A 58 11.30 -2.67 -2.29
C PHE A 58 10.64 -2.64 -3.67
N TYR A 59 9.68 -1.74 -3.85
CA TYR A 59 8.95 -1.54 -5.10
C TYR A 59 9.30 -0.15 -5.64
N ARG A 60 9.87 -0.09 -6.84
CA ARG A 60 10.37 1.14 -7.45
C ARG A 60 9.81 1.35 -8.84
N ASP A 61 9.42 2.59 -9.15
CA ASP A 61 8.99 3.02 -10.49
C ASP A 61 7.95 2.08 -11.12
N SER A 62 7.13 1.44 -10.27
CA SER A 62 6.24 0.35 -10.65
C SER A 62 4.79 0.80 -10.64
N TYR A 63 3.94 0.06 -11.33
CA TYR A 63 2.51 0.32 -11.40
C TYR A 63 1.75 -0.86 -10.79
N VAL A 64 0.84 -0.58 -9.86
CA VAL A 64 -0.04 -1.57 -9.23
C VAL A 64 -1.48 -1.13 -9.40
N LYS A 65 -2.33 -1.98 -9.99
CA LYS A 65 -3.75 -1.70 -10.24
C LYS A 65 -4.64 -2.74 -9.61
N GLY A 66 -5.68 -2.30 -8.89
CA GLY A 66 -6.63 -3.22 -8.26
C GLY A 66 -7.85 -2.56 -7.65
N THR A 67 -8.62 -3.33 -6.88
CA THR A 67 -9.88 -2.89 -6.27
C THR A 67 -9.87 -3.04 -4.75
N VAL A 68 -10.27 -4.21 -4.25
CA VAL A 68 -10.35 -4.54 -2.83
C VAL A 68 -8.98 -5.08 -2.38
N ASP A 69 -8.42 -4.49 -1.33
CA ASP A 69 -7.20 -4.94 -0.64
C ASP A 69 -6.02 -5.20 -1.58
N PHE A 70 -5.82 -4.34 -2.58
CA PHE A 70 -4.97 -4.71 -3.72
C PHE A 70 -3.46 -4.67 -3.42
N ILE A 71 -3.04 -4.12 -2.28
CA ILE A 71 -1.72 -4.32 -1.67
C ILE A 71 -1.93 -4.82 -0.24
N PHE A 72 -1.59 -6.07 0.03
CA PHE A 72 -1.91 -6.68 1.32
C PHE A 72 -0.81 -7.60 1.83
N GLY A 73 -0.81 -7.87 3.13
CA GLY A 73 0.14 -8.78 3.79
C GLY A 73 0.93 -8.15 4.93
N ASN A 74 2.01 -8.83 5.33
CA ASN A 74 2.80 -8.50 6.52
C ASN A 74 4.30 -8.36 6.23
N ALA A 75 4.70 -7.98 5.01
CA ALA A 75 6.07 -7.60 4.73
C ALA A 75 6.46 -6.28 5.43
N ALA A 76 7.77 -6.03 5.53
CA ALA A 76 8.29 -4.67 5.60
C ALA A 76 8.49 -4.20 4.15
N ALA A 77 7.54 -3.43 3.62
CA ALA A 77 7.50 -3.08 2.20
C ALA A 77 7.52 -1.56 2.01
N VAL A 78 8.44 -1.08 1.18
CA VAL A 78 8.47 0.33 0.75
C VAL A 78 8.16 0.41 -0.74
N PHE A 79 7.15 1.20 -1.09
CA PHE A 79 6.82 1.60 -2.45
C PHE A 79 7.34 3.02 -2.66
N GLN A 80 8.18 3.22 -3.67
CA GLN A 80 8.78 4.51 -3.97
C GLN A 80 8.62 4.88 -5.45
N ASN A 81 8.09 6.08 -5.70
CA ASN A 81 7.79 6.57 -7.05
C ASN A 81 6.91 5.60 -7.87
N CYS A 82 5.97 4.92 -7.22
CA CYS A 82 5.04 4.01 -7.87
C CYS A 82 3.73 4.73 -8.23
N THR A 83 3.02 4.20 -9.23
CA THR A 83 1.60 4.53 -9.47
C THR A 83 0.72 3.44 -8.89
N LEU A 84 -0.15 3.80 -7.96
CA LEU A 84 -1.11 2.91 -7.31
C LEU A 84 -2.50 3.29 -7.82
N GLU A 85 -3.05 2.50 -8.74
CA GLU A 85 -4.26 2.85 -9.47
C GLU A 85 -5.47 2.03 -9.00
N ALA A 86 -6.44 2.68 -8.36
CA ALA A 86 -7.70 2.05 -8.01
C ALA A 86 -8.61 1.97 -9.24
N GLN A 87 -9.23 0.80 -9.49
CA GLN A 87 -10.10 0.60 -10.65
C GLN A 87 -11.57 0.36 -10.28
N LYS A 88 -12.46 0.37 -11.27
CA LYS A 88 -13.89 0.18 -11.01
C LYS A 88 -14.15 -1.22 -10.41
N PRO A 89 -14.69 -1.32 -9.18
CA PRO A 89 -15.02 -2.61 -8.58
C PRO A 89 -16.43 -3.06 -9.00
N MET A 90 -16.94 -4.15 -8.40
CA MET A 90 -18.34 -4.52 -8.56
C MET A 90 -19.26 -3.55 -7.83
N GLU A 91 -20.52 -3.52 -8.25
CA GLU A 91 -21.58 -2.78 -7.55
C GLU A 91 -21.62 -3.16 -6.06
N GLY A 92 -21.72 -2.14 -5.19
CA GLY A 92 -21.73 -2.30 -3.73
C GLY A 92 -20.36 -2.52 -3.08
N GLN A 93 -19.28 -2.71 -3.85
CA GLN A 93 -17.92 -2.81 -3.30
C GLN A 93 -17.28 -1.44 -3.07
N LYS A 94 -16.26 -1.42 -2.21
CA LYS A 94 -15.40 -0.29 -1.92
C LYS A 94 -13.96 -0.68 -2.22
N ASN A 95 -13.18 0.23 -2.77
CA ASN A 95 -11.76 -0.01 -3.01
C ASN A 95 -10.94 0.26 -1.75
N MET A 96 -9.90 -0.56 -1.56
CA MET A 96 -8.91 -0.41 -0.49
C MET A 96 -7.52 -0.54 -1.09
N VAL A 97 -6.72 0.53 -1.02
CA VAL A 97 -5.34 0.48 -1.52
C VAL A 97 -4.52 -0.52 -0.72
N THR A 98 -4.67 -0.51 0.62
CA THR A 98 -3.91 -1.40 1.50
C THR A 98 -4.79 -2.23 2.45
N ALA A 99 -4.34 -3.45 2.75
CA ALA A 99 -4.82 -4.25 3.86
C ALA A 99 -3.64 -4.90 4.59
N GLN A 100 -3.03 -4.15 5.50
CA GLN A 100 -1.82 -4.58 6.21
C GLN A 100 -2.18 -5.47 7.40
N SER A 101 -1.44 -6.57 7.59
CA SER A 101 -1.83 -7.67 8.48
C SER A 101 -0.84 -7.97 9.59
N ARG A 102 -0.25 -6.94 10.20
CA ARG A 102 0.60 -7.10 11.38
C ARG A 102 -0.24 -7.49 12.60
N THR A 103 0.14 -8.58 13.26
CA THR A 103 -0.60 -9.19 14.38
C THR A 103 0.04 -8.99 15.74
N ASP A 104 1.30 -8.56 15.79
CA ASP A 104 2.09 -8.40 17.01
C ASP A 104 2.85 -7.07 16.94
N PRO A 105 2.82 -6.23 18.00
CA PRO A 105 3.49 -4.93 18.00
C PRO A 105 5.02 -5.04 17.88
N ASN A 106 5.61 -6.19 18.25
CA ASN A 106 7.04 -6.47 18.17
C ASN A 106 7.50 -6.85 16.76
N GLN A 107 6.57 -7.08 15.81
CA GLN A 107 6.91 -7.26 14.41
C GLN A 107 7.34 -5.91 13.79
N ASN A 108 8.49 -5.93 13.13
CA ASN A 108 9.08 -4.77 12.44
C ASN A 108 8.53 -4.56 11.02
N THR A 109 7.29 -5.00 10.76
CA THR A 109 6.64 -5.03 9.44
C THR A 109 5.69 -3.85 9.23
N GLY A 110 5.31 -3.57 7.98
CA GLY A 110 4.44 -2.46 7.64
C GLY A 110 4.55 -2.10 6.16
N ILE A 111 3.55 -1.36 5.66
CA ILE A 111 3.54 -0.86 4.28
C ILE A 111 3.84 0.64 4.32
N SER A 112 4.87 1.07 3.60
CA SER A 112 5.23 2.48 3.41
C SER A 112 5.07 2.87 1.95
N ILE A 113 4.29 3.91 1.68
CA ILE A 113 4.03 4.45 0.35
C ILE A 113 4.64 5.85 0.30
N GLN A 114 5.77 5.99 -0.37
CA GLN A 114 6.58 7.21 -0.41
C GLN A 114 6.68 7.77 -1.82
N GLN A 115 6.38 9.07 -2.01
CA GLN A 115 6.49 9.73 -3.32
C GLN A 115 5.72 9.03 -4.44
N CYS A 116 4.61 8.36 -4.10
CA CYS A 116 3.78 7.64 -5.06
C CYS A 116 2.66 8.53 -5.62
N ASN A 117 2.04 8.06 -6.69
CA ASN A 117 0.82 8.62 -7.25
C ASN A 117 -0.35 7.67 -7.00
N ILE A 118 -1.30 8.06 -6.14
CA ILE A 118 -2.54 7.29 -5.90
C ILE A 118 -3.68 7.94 -6.67
N SER A 119 -4.15 7.26 -7.70
CA SER A 119 -5.10 7.83 -8.66
C SER A 119 -6.16 6.81 -9.12
N PRO A 120 -7.32 7.26 -9.61
CA PRO A 120 -8.32 6.38 -10.17
C PRO A 120 -7.97 6.04 -11.64
N SER A 121 -8.26 4.79 -12.00
CA SER A 121 -8.30 4.29 -13.37
C SER A 121 -9.34 5.04 -14.21
N GLU A 122 -9.18 5.03 -15.54
CA GLU A 122 -10.08 5.71 -16.49
C GLU A 122 -11.55 5.29 -16.32
N ASP A 123 -11.80 4.03 -16.00
CA ASP A 123 -13.14 3.47 -15.78
C ASP A 123 -13.77 3.85 -14.42
N LEU A 124 -12.94 4.18 -13.43
CA LEU A 124 -13.37 4.62 -12.10
C LEU A 124 -13.62 6.13 -12.06
N ARG A 125 -12.82 6.94 -12.78
CA ARG A 125 -12.91 8.41 -12.86
C ARG A 125 -14.34 8.97 -13.01
N PRO A 126 -15.19 8.46 -13.94
CA PRO A 126 -16.54 8.99 -14.11
C PRO A 126 -17.50 8.61 -12.97
N VAL A 127 -17.16 7.60 -12.17
CA VAL A 127 -18.05 6.98 -11.16
C VAL A 127 -17.47 7.00 -9.75
N ILE A 128 -16.45 7.84 -9.48
CA ILE A 128 -15.81 7.96 -8.14
C ILE A 128 -16.79 8.29 -7.01
N LYS A 129 -17.95 8.89 -7.32
CA LYS A 129 -19.00 9.19 -6.33
C LYS A 129 -19.82 7.95 -5.96
N SER A 130 -19.87 6.96 -6.84
CA SER A 130 -20.60 5.71 -6.64
C SER A 130 -19.76 4.65 -5.93
N PHE A 131 -18.43 4.72 -6.08
CA PHE A 131 -17.49 3.74 -5.52
C PHE A 131 -16.47 4.44 -4.63
N LYS A 132 -16.62 4.26 -3.31
CA LYS A 132 -15.66 4.79 -2.34
C LYS A 132 -14.30 4.10 -2.50
N THR A 133 -13.22 4.88 -2.39
CA THR A 133 -11.85 4.38 -2.34
C THR A 133 -11.16 4.90 -1.08
N TYR A 134 -10.54 3.99 -0.32
CA TYR A 134 -9.80 4.31 0.90
C TYR A 134 -8.32 3.93 0.76
N LEU A 135 -7.46 4.60 1.52
CA LEU A 135 -6.02 4.30 1.61
C LEU A 135 -5.78 2.90 2.20
N GLY A 136 -6.68 2.42 3.04
CA GLY A 136 -6.67 1.04 3.49
C GLY A 136 -7.64 0.73 4.62
N ARG A 137 -7.57 -0.52 5.09
CA ARG A 137 -8.31 -1.04 6.25
C ARG A 137 -7.50 -2.08 7.02
N PRO A 138 -7.70 -2.23 8.35
CA PRO A 138 -6.84 -3.05 9.19
C PRO A 138 -7.21 -4.52 9.11
N TRP A 139 -6.51 -5.31 8.29
CA TRP A 139 -6.73 -6.77 8.25
C TRP A 139 -6.42 -7.43 9.61
N GLN A 140 -5.50 -6.86 10.40
CA GLN A 140 -5.15 -7.35 11.73
C GLN A 140 -4.99 -6.21 12.75
N ASN A 141 -5.06 -6.53 14.03
CA ASN A 141 -5.09 -5.60 15.16
C ASN A 141 -3.94 -4.59 15.23
N PHE A 142 -2.74 -4.92 14.75
CA PHE A 142 -1.60 -3.99 14.75
C PHE A 142 -1.26 -3.46 13.35
N SER A 143 -2.25 -3.44 12.45
CA SER A 143 -2.12 -2.96 11.07
C SER A 143 -1.31 -1.66 11.00
N ARG A 144 -0.28 -1.62 10.15
CA ARG A 144 0.65 -0.48 10.08
C ARG A 144 0.93 -0.06 8.65
N THR A 145 0.41 1.11 8.28
CA THR A 145 0.56 1.68 6.94
C THR A 145 0.86 3.18 7.04
N VAL A 146 1.82 3.67 6.27
CA VAL A 146 2.10 5.10 6.15
C VAL A 146 2.09 5.52 4.68
N VAL A 147 1.40 6.63 4.39
CA VAL A 147 1.38 7.28 3.08
C VAL A 147 2.04 8.64 3.22
N MET A 148 3.18 8.85 2.56
CA MET A 148 3.98 10.05 2.73
C MET A 148 4.51 10.63 1.43
N GLN A 149 4.63 11.96 1.37
CA GLN A 149 5.16 12.71 0.22
C GLN A 149 4.46 12.36 -1.11
N SER A 150 3.25 11.82 -1.06
CA SER A 150 2.56 11.20 -2.20
C SER A 150 1.45 12.10 -2.74
N PHE A 151 1.11 11.93 -4.01
CA PHE A 151 -0.09 12.52 -4.59
C PHE A 151 -1.31 11.67 -4.30
N LEU A 152 -2.37 12.28 -3.79
CA LEU A 152 -3.68 11.68 -3.58
C LEU A 152 -4.72 12.40 -4.45
N ASP A 153 -5.27 11.72 -5.45
CA ASP A 153 -6.34 12.28 -6.30
C ASP A 153 -7.70 12.27 -5.56
N LYS A 154 -8.67 13.02 -6.05
CA LYS A 154 -9.96 13.34 -5.39
C LYS A 154 -10.89 12.16 -5.12
N HIS A 155 -10.56 10.98 -5.66
CA HIS A 155 -11.31 9.74 -5.44
C HIS A 155 -11.09 9.12 -4.05
N ILE A 156 -10.05 9.53 -3.33
CA ILE A 156 -9.83 9.11 -1.95
C ILE A 156 -10.93 9.74 -1.09
N ASP A 157 -11.72 8.90 -0.42
CA ASP A 157 -12.80 9.34 0.46
C ASP A 157 -12.24 10.26 1.57
N PRO A 158 -12.94 11.34 1.95
CA PRO A 158 -12.49 12.24 3.02
C PRO A 158 -12.14 11.53 4.34
N GLU A 159 -12.83 10.43 4.67
CA GLU A 159 -12.53 9.58 5.84
C GLU A 159 -11.10 9.00 5.77
N GLY A 160 -10.58 8.80 4.55
CA GLY A 160 -9.23 8.34 4.24
C GLY A 160 -9.01 6.85 4.46
N TRP A 161 -9.48 6.32 5.59
CA TRP A 161 -9.29 4.93 6.01
C TRP A 161 -10.65 4.30 6.33
N SER A 162 -10.79 3.00 6.05
CA SER A 162 -12.00 2.24 6.36
C SER A 162 -11.76 1.29 7.51
N GLU A 163 -12.79 1.07 8.31
CA GLU A 163 -12.80 -0.02 9.29
C GLU A 163 -12.70 -1.37 8.57
N TRP A 164 -12.27 -2.39 9.30
CA TRP A 164 -12.28 -3.76 8.80
C TRP A 164 -13.71 -4.33 8.80
N ASP A 165 -14.33 -4.41 9.98
CA ASP A 165 -15.73 -4.75 10.20
C ASP A 165 -16.17 -4.30 11.62
N ASP A 166 -17.46 -4.51 11.94
CA ASP A 166 -18.04 -4.15 13.24
C ASP A 166 -17.51 -4.96 14.44
N LYS A 167 -16.96 -6.16 14.20
CA LYS A 167 -16.45 -7.04 15.26
C LYS A 167 -15.02 -6.70 15.67
N HIS A 168 -14.30 -5.94 14.84
CA HIS A 168 -12.88 -5.64 15.01
C HIS A 168 -12.59 -4.16 15.29
N LYS A 169 -13.54 -3.42 15.88
CA LYS A 169 -13.37 -2.00 16.24
C LYS A 169 -12.19 -1.76 17.20
N CYS A 170 -11.81 -2.75 18.00
CA CYS A 170 -10.62 -2.68 18.85
C CYS A 170 -9.32 -2.49 18.05
N TYR A 171 -9.30 -2.84 16.75
CA TYR A 171 -8.13 -2.63 15.90
C TYR A 171 -7.85 -1.13 15.69
N LEU A 172 -8.88 -0.29 15.78
CA LEU A 172 -8.78 1.16 15.58
C LEU A 172 -7.99 1.85 16.70
N GLU A 173 -7.83 1.19 17.84
CA GLU A 173 -7.04 1.66 18.97
C GLU A 173 -5.56 1.30 18.85
N THR A 174 -5.26 0.17 18.21
CA THR A 174 -3.91 -0.45 18.20
C THR A 174 -3.20 -0.39 16.84
N LEU A 175 -3.92 -0.11 15.75
CA LEU A 175 -3.33 0.13 14.44
C LEU A 175 -2.45 1.39 14.44
N TYR A 176 -1.62 1.55 13.41
CA TYR A 176 -0.87 2.77 13.16
C TYR A 176 -1.02 3.16 11.69
N TYR A 177 -1.90 4.11 11.42
CA TYR A 177 -2.09 4.70 10.09
C TYR A 177 -1.61 6.14 10.07
N GLY A 178 -0.63 6.42 9.21
CA GLY A 178 0.04 7.71 9.16
C GLY A 178 -0.06 8.38 7.79
N GLU A 179 -0.26 9.70 7.80
CA GLU A 179 -0.11 10.55 6.62
C GLU A 179 0.92 11.66 6.87
N TYR A 180 1.87 11.85 5.95
CA TYR A 180 2.93 12.86 6.08
C TYR A 180 3.18 13.61 4.76
N MET A 181 2.96 14.94 4.75
CA MET A 181 3.26 15.81 3.60
C MET A 181 2.72 15.30 2.24
N ASN A 182 1.51 14.71 2.25
CA ASN A 182 0.82 14.36 1.01
C ASN A 182 0.28 15.62 0.32
N ARG A 183 0.07 15.51 -0.99
CA ARG A 183 -0.41 16.60 -1.85
C ARG A 183 -1.52 16.13 -2.78
N GLY A 184 -2.24 17.07 -3.39
CA GLY A 184 -3.35 16.78 -4.28
C GLY A 184 -4.72 16.87 -3.60
N PRO A 185 -5.80 16.80 -4.37
CA PRO A 185 -7.15 17.08 -3.89
C PRO A 185 -7.69 16.07 -2.86
N GLY A 186 -7.16 14.84 -2.82
CA GLY A 186 -7.50 13.82 -1.82
C GLY A 186 -6.66 13.86 -0.53
N ALA A 187 -5.67 14.76 -0.44
CA ALA A 187 -4.72 14.81 0.66
C ALA A 187 -5.18 15.63 1.88
N GLY A 188 -6.30 16.33 1.79
CA GLY A 188 -6.84 17.10 2.92
C GLY A 188 -7.24 16.18 4.07
N THR A 189 -6.72 16.45 5.27
CA THR A 189 -6.94 15.61 6.46
C THR A 189 -8.10 16.07 7.36
N GLY A 190 -8.75 17.20 7.06
CA GLY A 190 -9.80 17.78 7.91
C GLY A 190 -11.07 16.94 8.04
N GLY A 191 -11.27 15.93 7.19
CA GLY A 191 -12.41 15.00 7.23
C GLY A 191 -12.03 13.56 7.58
N ARG A 192 -10.78 13.32 8.01
CA ARG A 192 -10.28 11.98 8.32
C ARG A 192 -10.95 11.40 9.55
N VAL A 193 -10.92 10.08 9.62
CA VAL A 193 -11.35 9.32 10.81
C VAL A 193 -10.66 9.81 12.09
N ASN A 194 -11.38 9.75 13.21
CA ASN A 194 -10.90 10.17 14.53
C ASN A 194 -10.47 8.96 15.40
N TRP A 195 -9.78 7.99 14.80
CA TRP A 195 -9.31 6.80 15.51
C TRP A 195 -8.02 7.09 16.27
N THR A 196 -7.84 6.49 17.44
CA THR A 196 -6.60 6.63 18.22
C THR A 196 -5.37 6.20 17.42
N GLY A 197 -5.48 5.15 16.61
CA GLY A 197 -4.39 4.67 15.76
C GLY A 197 -4.16 5.48 14.48
N TYR A 198 -4.98 6.49 14.18
CA TYR A 198 -4.75 7.38 13.04
C TYR A 198 -3.91 8.60 13.45
N HIS A 199 -2.94 8.94 12.61
CA HIS A 199 -1.98 10.00 12.89
C HIS A 199 -1.74 10.90 11.67
N ILE A 200 -2.00 12.19 11.85
CA ILE A 200 -1.40 13.22 11.01
C ILE A 200 0.04 13.40 11.49
N ILE A 201 0.99 12.88 10.74
CA ILE A 201 2.41 12.95 11.12
C ILE A 201 2.90 14.36 10.77
N THR A 202 3.44 15.07 11.76
CA THR A 202 4.06 16.40 11.58
C THR A 202 5.57 16.36 11.81
N SER A 203 6.07 15.38 12.56
CA SER A 203 7.49 15.20 12.85
C SER A 203 8.20 14.41 11.76
N ALA A 204 9.23 15.01 11.16
CA ALA A 204 10.12 14.31 10.23
C ALA A 204 10.83 13.12 10.88
N ALA A 205 11.10 13.17 12.20
CA ALA A 205 11.72 12.06 12.91
C ALA A 205 10.79 10.82 12.96
N VAL A 206 9.48 11.03 13.08
CA VAL A 206 8.49 9.95 13.05
C VAL A 206 8.35 9.41 11.63
N ALA A 207 8.17 10.27 10.63
CA ALA A 207 8.07 9.86 9.23
C ALA A 207 9.34 9.11 8.74
N ASN A 208 10.51 9.51 9.22
CA ASN A 208 11.79 8.86 8.89
C ASN A 208 11.80 7.35 9.24
N GLN A 209 11.04 6.89 10.23
CA GLN A 209 10.98 5.46 10.58
C GLN A 209 10.42 4.58 9.46
N PHE A 210 9.68 5.17 8.52
CA PHE A 210 9.02 4.48 7.41
C PHE A 210 9.78 4.61 6.08
N THR A 211 10.99 5.19 6.09
CA THR A 211 11.84 5.33 4.90
C THR A 211 12.56 4.04 4.55
N VAL A 212 13.16 4.00 3.36
CA VAL A 212 13.94 2.86 2.85
C VAL A 212 15.03 2.44 3.86
N LYS A 213 15.76 3.39 4.42
CA LYS A 213 16.82 3.11 5.39
C LYS A 213 16.28 2.48 6.67
N ASN A 214 15.23 3.04 7.25
CA ASN A 214 14.81 2.62 8.59
C ASN A 214 13.86 1.41 8.59
N LEU A 215 12.91 1.33 7.66
CA LEU A 215 11.94 0.24 7.63
C LEU A 215 12.53 -1.06 7.08
N ILE A 216 13.32 -0.96 6.01
CA ILE A 216 13.84 -2.13 5.28
C ILE A 216 15.37 -2.24 5.26
N GLN A 217 16.09 -1.34 5.95
CA GLN A 217 17.56 -1.34 5.99
C GLN A 217 18.16 -1.33 4.57
N GLY A 218 17.52 -0.60 3.66
CA GLY A 218 17.80 -0.63 2.21
C GLY A 218 19.19 -0.13 1.84
N ASP A 219 19.80 0.74 2.65
CA ASP A 219 21.17 1.22 2.50
C ASP A 219 22.20 0.08 2.52
N VAL A 220 21.88 -1.04 3.18
CA VAL A 220 22.76 -2.21 3.26
C VAL A 220 22.74 -3.05 1.97
N TRP A 221 21.57 -3.21 1.33
CA TRP A 221 21.37 -4.23 0.29
C TRP A 221 20.93 -3.69 -1.07
N LEU A 222 20.23 -2.54 -1.15
CA LEU A 222 19.76 -2.00 -2.43
C LEU A 222 20.90 -1.53 -3.33
N LYS A 223 22.02 -1.06 -2.76
CA LYS A 223 23.21 -0.64 -3.51
C LYS A 223 23.74 -1.70 -4.48
N ASN A 224 23.56 -2.99 -4.17
CA ASN A 224 24.02 -4.10 -5.00
C ASN A 224 23.02 -4.50 -6.10
N SER A 225 21.78 -4.00 -6.03
CA SER A 225 20.72 -4.34 -6.98
C SER A 225 20.73 -3.49 -8.25
N GLY A 226 21.43 -2.35 -8.25
CA GLY A 226 21.44 -1.39 -9.36
C GLY A 226 20.17 -0.54 -9.51
N VAL A 227 19.19 -0.70 -8.60
CA VAL A 227 17.97 0.12 -8.60
C VAL A 227 18.23 1.50 -7.99
N ASN A 228 17.56 2.53 -8.52
CA ASN A 228 17.54 3.84 -7.88
C ASN A 228 16.64 3.81 -6.64
N TYR A 229 17.09 4.44 -5.55
CA TYR A 229 16.31 4.60 -4.34
C TYR A 229 16.68 5.87 -3.59
N ILE A 230 15.72 6.43 -2.87
CA ILE A 230 15.94 7.52 -1.91
C ILE A 230 15.91 6.90 -0.52
N GLU A 231 16.99 7.07 0.25
CA GLU A 231 17.16 6.44 1.55
C GLU A 231 16.21 6.97 2.64
N GLY A 232 15.95 8.28 2.62
CA GLY A 232 15.23 9.02 3.65
C GLY A 232 14.03 9.80 3.12
N LEU A 233 13.65 10.88 3.83
CA LEU A 233 12.65 11.86 3.42
C LEU A 233 13.20 12.87 2.41
#